data_AF-A0A2E9J1L2-F1
#
_entry.id   AF-A0A2E9J1L2-F1
#
_cell.length_a   1.000
_cell.length_b   1.000
_cell.length_c   1.000
_cell.angle_alpha   90.00
_cell.angle_beta   90.00
_cell.angle_gamma   90.00
#
_symmetry.space_group_name_H-M   'P 1'
#
loop_
_entity.id
_entity.type
_entity.pdbx_description
1 polymer ?
#
loop_
_entity_poly.entity_id
_entity_poly.type
_entity_poly.pdbx_seq_one_letter_code
_entity_poly.pdbx_strand_id
1 'polypeptide(L)'
;MPSSNSVQASISGNIWWGGFTAEVTLTNNSSQDLENWSYSFDSPHLIDTAPWGAKITSAVLKEGLTRYTLTGEGWGARIPAGQSTTIGFNGTQGINLGREGQLTTENLMLPSTSFLEQSGANEQDPVEVSSEGFNAEIDVVELSSDGMESHEGMHHTMHQHGASPHAESGDYTDIASWGTFHGSNHNSEHNELVGGRTAITTEAMVAYNGLRNFAGLEAIELEEVGAWAFANGLTNNSQAWGNDIKGVGLWYAMQGAKVGWIADELYQPQILADIQRTARLESEADAMTMVREYGHEGFADYLEANGLQDAFINTLKMEPHYGGWMHGRTHGFLNIEDVAIAHDINHLTVLGWDQEKPFMNDTFDWPQWPALDVSDQTVINYYQSIIALGDPLSQNLEQLTTETTQVADPTSTNTQGVPPQPIAEENTVDQLNNPQLEISVGGDLWWQGLTAEITVTNTGNQNLDEWSVTFESPHKFYGEAWGAEVAIEKQDDGHFFYELSGDDWGQSIGAGQSITVGFNAMQGELIGNNGALTSEDFFFNNPVI
;
A
#
# COMPACT_ATOMS: atom_id res chain seq x y z
N MET A 1 3.72 51.55 -19.71
CA MET A 1 3.26 50.47 -18.82
C MET A 1 3.75 49.18 -19.42
N PRO A 2 4.90 48.61 -19.02
CA PRO A 2 5.28 47.30 -19.52
C PRO A 2 4.32 46.28 -18.91
N SER A 3 3.73 45.47 -19.78
CA SER A 3 2.68 44.48 -19.52
C SER A 3 3.12 43.41 -18.53
N SER A 4 2.17 43.00 -17.68
CA SER A 4 2.23 42.06 -16.55
C SER A 4 2.58 40.59 -16.88
N ASN A 5 3.36 40.30 -17.93
CA ASN A 5 3.69 38.92 -18.31
C ASN A 5 5.20 38.66 -18.21
N SER A 6 5.79 38.91 -17.04
CA SER A 6 7.20 38.61 -16.75
C SER A 6 7.48 37.13 -16.49
N VAL A 7 6.46 36.31 -16.23
CA VAL A 7 6.61 34.88 -15.94
C VAL A 7 5.67 34.07 -16.81
N GLN A 8 6.21 33.03 -17.43
CA GLN A 8 5.44 32.05 -18.21
C GLN A 8 5.45 30.71 -17.47
N ALA A 9 4.29 30.10 -17.31
CA ALA A 9 4.16 28.73 -16.78
C ALA A 9 3.88 27.76 -17.92
N SER A 10 4.47 26.57 -17.85
CA SER A 10 4.09 25.41 -18.67
C SER A 10 4.00 24.18 -17.77
N ILE A 11 3.02 23.33 -18.05
CA ILE A 11 2.76 22.14 -17.25
C ILE A 11 2.95 20.93 -18.13
N SER A 12 3.71 19.98 -17.59
CA SER A 12 3.85 18.63 -18.10
C SER A 12 3.68 17.65 -16.96
N GLY A 13 3.66 16.37 -17.26
CA GLY A 13 3.55 15.36 -16.23
C GLY A 13 3.03 14.05 -16.78
N ASN A 14 2.83 13.10 -15.89
CA ASN A 14 2.27 11.80 -16.24
C ASN A 14 1.01 11.57 -15.43
N ILE A 15 -0.01 11.10 -16.10
CA ILE A 15 -1.22 10.56 -15.50
C ILE A 15 -0.92 9.10 -15.18
N TRP A 16 -1.36 8.65 -14.02
CA TRP A 16 -1.30 7.26 -13.58
C TRP A 16 -2.63 6.90 -12.90
N TRP A 17 -2.85 5.63 -12.56
CA TRP A 17 -4.18 5.18 -12.12
C TRP A 17 -4.65 5.89 -10.84
N GLY A 18 -5.68 6.75 -10.97
CA GLY A 18 -6.28 7.49 -9.85
C GLY A 18 -5.64 8.85 -9.56
N GLY A 19 -4.56 9.23 -10.25
CA GLY A 19 -3.86 10.49 -9.98
C GLY A 19 -2.88 10.88 -11.08
N PHE A 20 -1.98 11.78 -10.74
CA PHE A 20 -0.98 12.31 -11.66
C PHE A 20 0.22 12.89 -10.92
N THR A 21 1.35 12.94 -11.61
CA THR A 21 2.50 13.75 -11.24
C THR A 21 2.58 14.93 -12.18
N ALA A 22 2.57 16.15 -11.64
CA ALA A 22 2.65 17.40 -12.39
C ALA A 22 4.01 18.07 -12.18
N GLU A 23 4.60 18.54 -13.28
CA GLU A 23 5.75 19.43 -13.30
C GLU A 23 5.31 20.79 -13.81
N VAL A 24 5.54 21.84 -13.02
CA VAL A 24 5.26 23.23 -13.39
C VAL A 24 6.59 23.93 -13.65
N THR A 25 6.87 24.19 -14.92
CA THR A 25 8.03 24.97 -15.34
C THR A 25 7.67 26.45 -15.42
N LEU A 26 8.30 27.25 -14.57
CA LEU A 26 8.16 28.70 -14.52
C LEU A 26 9.38 29.35 -15.16
N THR A 27 9.17 30.15 -16.22
CA THR A 27 10.20 30.86 -16.96
C THR A 27 10.13 32.36 -16.67
N ASN A 28 11.20 32.92 -16.13
CA ASN A 28 11.34 34.35 -15.85
C ASN A 28 11.80 35.10 -17.11
N ASN A 29 10.86 35.73 -17.81
CA ASN A 29 11.11 36.55 -19.00
C ASN A 29 11.44 38.02 -18.67
N SER A 30 11.58 38.36 -17.39
CA SER A 30 12.00 39.71 -16.99
C SER A 30 13.52 39.89 -17.01
N SER A 31 13.95 41.14 -16.83
CA SER A 31 15.37 41.49 -16.70
C SER A 31 15.88 41.49 -15.25
N GLN A 32 15.10 40.99 -14.29
CA GLN A 32 15.45 40.92 -12.87
C GLN A 32 15.21 39.51 -12.33
N ASP A 33 15.95 39.13 -11.28
CA ASP A 33 15.72 37.85 -10.61
C ASP A 33 14.37 37.87 -9.89
N LEU A 34 13.67 36.74 -9.90
CA LEU A 34 12.46 36.55 -9.12
C LEU A 34 12.80 35.84 -7.83
N GLU A 35 12.45 36.47 -6.72
CA GLU A 35 12.53 35.93 -5.37
C GLU A 35 11.13 36.00 -4.77
N ASN A 36 10.65 34.89 -4.19
CA ASN A 36 9.30 34.77 -3.59
C ASN A 36 8.13 34.91 -4.58
N TRP A 37 8.23 34.25 -5.72
CA TRP A 37 7.12 34.16 -6.67
C TRP A 37 5.94 33.35 -6.10
N SER A 38 4.73 33.68 -6.55
CA SER A 38 3.51 32.91 -6.28
C SER A 38 2.77 32.60 -7.58
N TYR A 39 2.32 31.35 -7.74
CA TYR A 39 1.54 30.89 -8.88
C TYR A 39 0.27 30.19 -8.41
N SER A 40 -0.88 30.67 -8.87
CA SER A 40 -2.16 30.12 -8.45
C SER A 40 -3.03 29.69 -9.63
N PHE A 41 -3.83 28.67 -9.40
CA PHE A 41 -4.73 28.07 -10.37
C PHE A 41 -5.89 27.33 -9.69
N ASP A 42 -6.99 27.16 -10.41
CA ASP A 42 -8.13 26.39 -9.93
C ASP A 42 -8.13 25.01 -10.60
N SER A 43 -8.29 23.97 -9.80
CA SER A 43 -8.29 22.58 -10.24
C SER A 43 -9.51 21.84 -9.67
N PRO A 44 -10.14 20.95 -10.44
CA PRO A 44 -11.11 19.99 -9.90
C PRO A 44 -10.42 18.83 -9.18
N HIS A 45 -9.09 18.73 -9.27
CA HIS A 45 -8.28 17.66 -8.70
C HIS A 45 -7.84 18.00 -7.28
N LEU A 46 -7.56 16.97 -6.49
CA LEU A 46 -6.99 17.13 -5.16
C LEU A 46 -5.47 17.11 -5.26
N ILE A 47 -4.80 18.20 -4.90
CA ILE A 47 -3.34 18.31 -4.94
C ILE A 47 -2.77 18.05 -3.56
N ASP A 48 -1.69 17.27 -3.52
CA ASP A 48 -0.96 16.96 -2.29
C ASP A 48 -0.40 18.22 -1.63
N THR A 49 -0.38 18.23 -0.31
CA THR A 49 0.06 19.39 0.48
C THR A 49 1.59 19.58 0.53
N ALA A 50 2.34 18.71 -0.15
CA ALA A 50 3.81 18.66 -0.12
C ALA A 50 4.45 18.70 -1.52
N PRO A 51 4.30 19.81 -2.29
CA PRO A 51 5.03 20.00 -3.54
C PRO A 51 6.56 20.05 -3.32
N TRP A 52 7.35 19.64 -4.30
CA TRP A 52 8.79 19.83 -4.28
C TRP A 52 9.21 21.15 -4.92
N GLY A 53 10.06 21.90 -4.22
CA GLY A 53 10.54 23.22 -4.65
C GLY A 53 9.55 24.37 -4.42
N ALA A 54 8.43 24.11 -3.74
CA ALA A 54 7.43 25.11 -3.35
C ALA A 54 6.73 24.72 -2.04
N LYS A 55 5.93 25.65 -1.50
CA LYS A 55 4.82 25.40 -0.57
C LYS A 55 3.51 25.53 -1.31
N ILE A 56 2.46 24.90 -0.80
CA ILE A 56 1.11 25.03 -1.33
C ILE A 56 0.14 25.51 -0.25
N THR A 57 -0.79 26.38 -0.64
CA THR A 57 -2.01 26.65 0.12
C THR A 57 -3.22 26.39 -0.77
N SER A 58 -4.34 26.02 -0.16
CA SER A 58 -5.57 25.69 -0.86
C SER A 58 -6.77 26.45 -0.30
N ALA A 59 -7.68 26.88 -1.17
CA ALA A 59 -8.98 27.43 -0.79
C ALA A 59 -10.08 26.75 -1.59
N VAL A 60 -11.03 26.10 -0.89
CA VAL A 60 -12.18 25.44 -1.53
C VAL A 60 -13.07 26.49 -2.18
N LEU A 61 -13.40 26.28 -3.45
CA LEU A 61 -14.32 27.09 -4.23
C LEU A 61 -15.67 26.36 -4.38
N LYS A 62 -16.62 26.99 -5.06
CA LYS A 62 -17.90 26.34 -5.41
C LYS A 62 -17.68 25.34 -6.55
N GLU A 63 -18.66 24.46 -6.75
CA GLU A 63 -18.72 23.54 -7.91
C GLU A 63 -17.58 22.49 -7.95
N GLY A 64 -17.10 22.06 -6.78
CA GLY A 64 -16.09 20.99 -6.67
C GLY A 64 -14.66 21.42 -7.03
N LEU A 65 -14.40 22.72 -7.11
CA LEU A 65 -13.07 23.26 -7.44
C LEU A 65 -12.30 23.64 -6.19
N THR A 66 -10.97 23.52 -6.26
CA THR A 66 -10.04 24.03 -5.27
C THR A 66 -9.04 24.97 -5.92
N ARG A 67 -8.86 26.16 -5.31
CA ARG A 67 -7.82 27.12 -5.68
C ARG A 67 -6.52 26.77 -4.98
N TYR A 68 -5.50 26.45 -5.74
CA TYR A 68 -4.17 26.18 -5.23
C TYR A 68 -3.25 27.37 -5.48
N THR A 69 -2.38 27.65 -4.51
CA THR A 69 -1.36 28.70 -4.60
C THR A 69 0.00 28.12 -4.22
N LEU A 70 0.90 28.07 -5.20
CA LEU A 70 2.26 27.58 -5.07
C LEU A 70 3.20 28.77 -4.83
N THR A 71 4.01 28.72 -3.77
CA THR A 71 5.05 29.71 -3.46
C THR A 71 6.41 29.05 -3.42
N GLY A 72 7.40 29.56 -4.14
CA GLY A 72 8.72 28.92 -4.22
C GLY A 72 9.39 28.70 -2.85
N GLU A 73 9.94 27.51 -2.61
CA GLU A 73 10.67 27.14 -1.39
C GLU A 73 11.93 26.34 -1.73
N GLY A 74 12.97 26.46 -0.89
CA GLY A 74 14.22 25.72 -1.06
C GLY A 74 14.89 26.09 -2.38
N TRP A 75 15.17 25.09 -3.21
CA TRP A 75 15.82 25.30 -4.51
C TRP A 75 14.91 25.99 -5.53
N GLY A 76 13.58 25.93 -5.38
CA GLY A 76 12.63 26.58 -6.28
C GLY A 76 12.33 28.05 -5.93
N ALA A 77 12.86 28.57 -4.81
CA ALA A 77 12.54 29.91 -4.30
C ALA A 77 13.01 31.07 -5.20
N ARG A 78 14.03 30.85 -6.05
CA ARG A 78 14.65 31.89 -6.88
C ARG A 78 14.73 31.48 -8.34
N ILE A 79 14.25 32.34 -9.24
CA ILE A 79 14.33 32.17 -10.69
C ILE A 79 15.13 33.34 -11.29
N PRO A 80 16.40 33.16 -11.69
CA PRO A 80 17.19 34.24 -12.24
C PRO A 80 16.60 34.84 -13.52
N ALA A 81 16.96 36.08 -13.85
CA ALA A 81 16.51 36.75 -15.08
C ALA A 81 16.81 35.90 -16.34
N GLY A 82 15.78 35.64 -17.15
CA GLY A 82 15.88 34.82 -18.36
C GLY A 82 16.05 33.32 -18.13
N GLN A 83 15.90 32.83 -16.90
CA GLN A 83 16.01 31.40 -16.55
C GLN A 83 14.65 30.79 -16.21
N SER A 84 14.63 29.46 -16.11
CA SER A 84 13.45 28.69 -15.69
C SER A 84 13.75 27.86 -14.45
N THR A 85 12.73 27.60 -13.65
CA THR A 85 12.72 26.55 -12.63
C THR A 85 11.56 25.61 -12.88
N THR A 86 11.72 24.33 -12.59
CA THR A 86 10.65 23.34 -12.70
C THR A 86 10.40 22.78 -11.32
N ILE A 87 9.24 23.05 -10.75
CA ILE A 87 8.75 22.47 -9.50
C ILE A 87 7.73 21.37 -9.81
N GLY A 88 7.24 20.65 -8.81
CA GLY A 88 6.17 19.69 -9.06
C GLY A 88 5.45 19.22 -7.81
N PHE A 89 4.43 18.42 -8.05
CA PHE A 89 3.56 17.83 -7.04
C PHE A 89 2.85 16.61 -7.61
N ASN A 90 2.33 15.79 -6.71
CA ASN A 90 1.36 14.76 -7.06
C ASN A 90 -0.05 15.25 -6.72
N GLY A 91 -1.05 14.61 -7.31
CA GLY A 91 -2.44 14.84 -6.98
C GLY A 91 -3.34 13.70 -7.42
N THR A 92 -4.52 13.63 -6.80
CA THR A 92 -5.59 12.68 -7.11
C THR A 92 -6.53 13.27 -8.15
N GLN A 93 -6.96 12.42 -9.08
CA GLN A 93 -7.89 12.78 -10.14
C GLN A 93 -9.30 13.05 -9.56
N GLY A 94 -9.65 14.31 -9.30
CA GLY A 94 -11.03 14.68 -8.97
C GLY A 94 -12.01 14.66 -10.16
N ILE A 95 -11.49 14.64 -11.39
CA ILE A 95 -12.19 14.19 -12.60
C ILE A 95 -11.29 13.19 -13.32
N ASN A 96 -11.86 12.21 -14.02
CA ASN A 96 -11.10 11.14 -14.67
C ASN A 96 -10.26 11.68 -15.84
N LEU A 97 -8.94 11.55 -15.73
CA LEU A 97 -7.93 11.88 -16.74
C LEU A 97 -7.40 10.64 -17.48
N GLY A 98 -7.83 9.45 -17.10
CA GLY A 98 -7.32 8.16 -17.60
C GLY A 98 -6.35 7.48 -16.63
N ARG A 99 -5.97 6.24 -16.96
CA ARG A 99 -5.09 5.40 -16.10
C ARG A 99 -3.60 5.55 -16.42
N GLU A 100 -3.29 6.12 -17.57
CA GLU A 100 -1.96 6.45 -18.03
C GLU A 100 -2.06 7.57 -19.06
N GLY A 101 -0.99 8.35 -19.25
CA GLY A 101 -0.95 9.38 -20.27
C GLY A 101 -0.09 10.58 -19.88
N GLN A 102 -0.07 11.59 -20.75
CA GLN A 102 0.60 12.85 -20.45
C GLN A 102 -0.39 13.80 -19.75
N LEU A 103 0.00 14.32 -18.59
CA LEU A 103 -0.71 15.42 -17.96
C LEU A 103 -0.43 16.70 -18.73
N THR A 104 -1.48 17.36 -19.22
CA THR A 104 -1.39 18.66 -19.89
C THR A 104 -1.97 19.76 -19.00
N THR A 105 -1.77 21.02 -19.40
CA THR A 105 -2.34 22.16 -18.69
C THR A 105 -3.87 22.12 -18.68
N GLU A 106 -4.48 21.74 -19.79
CA GLU A 106 -5.94 21.67 -19.92
C GLU A 106 -6.56 20.57 -19.05
N ASN A 107 -5.81 19.51 -18.79
CA ASN A 107 -6.27 18.40 -17.98
C ASN A 107 -6.08 18.67 -16.48
N LEU A 108 -5.09 19.49 -16.09
CA LEU A 108 -4.85 19.83 -14.70
C LEU A 108 -5.68 21.02 -14.20
N MET A 109 -6.02 21.95 -15.09
CA MET A 109 -6.60 23.25 -14.76
C MET A 109 -7.83 23.55 -15.64
N LEU A 110 -8.82 24.25 -15.08
CA LEU A 110 -9.89 24.81 -15.92
C LEU A 110 -9.34 25.94 -16.80
N PRO A 111 -9.73 26.03 -18.09
CA PRO A 111 -9.29 27.11 -18.95
C PRO A 111 -9.84 28.45 -18.44
N SER A 112 -8.93 29.33 -17.98
CA SER A 112 -9.09 30.74 -17.54
C SER A 112 -8.87 31.07 -16.06
N THR A 113 -8.25 30.20 -15.24
CA THR A 113 -8.08 30.44 -13.79
C THR A 113 -6.64 30.61 -13.31
N SER A 114 -5.65 30.81 -14.18
CA SER A 114 -4.26 31.03 -13.75
C SER A 114 -3.98 32.51 -13.43
N PHE A 115 -3.48 32.80 -12.23
CA PHE A 115 -3.05 34.14 -11.82
C PHE A 115 -1.66 34.07 -11.16
N LEU A 116 -0.77 34.97 -11.61
CA LEU A 116 0.59 35.11 -11.13
C LEU A 116 0.69 36.45 -10.39
N GLU A 117 1.08 36.41 -9.12
CA GLU A 117 1.36 37.62 -8.35
C GLU A 117 2.83 37.70 -7.98
N GLN A 118 3.40 38.88 -8.17
CA GLN A 118 4.76 39.23 -7.75
C GLN A 118 4.67 40.23 -6.60
N SER A 119 5.18 39.88 -5.43
CA SER A 119 5.39 40.86 -4.36
C SER A 119 6.69 41.62 -4.63
N GLY A 120 6.56 42.80 -5.25
CA GLY A 120 7.68 43.73 -5.41
C GLY A 120 7.99 44.39 -4.07
N ALA A 121 9.22 44.23 -3.57
CA ALA A 121 9.73 45.02 -2.47
C ALA A 121 9.76 46.50 -2.89
N ASN A 122 8.88 47.31 -2.30
CA ASN A 122 9.12 48.74 -2.14
C ASN A 122 8.37 49.24 -0.90
N GLU A 123 9.11 49.37 0.20
CA GLU A 123 8.72 50.23 1.32
C GLU A 123 8.56 51.67 0.81
N GLN A 124 7.38 52.25 0.99
CA GLN A 124 7.23 53.71 1.17
C GLN A 124 5.88 54.04 1.82
N ASP A 125 5.98 54.41 3.10
CA ASP A 125 5.14 55.23 3.98
C ASP A 125 3.59 55.28 3.82
N PRO A 126 2.84 55.24 4.95
CA PRO A 126 1.39 55.27 4.95
C PRO A 126 0.84 56.70 4.82
N VAL A 127 -0.22 56.87 4.02
CA VAL A 127 -1.05 58.07 4.02
C VAL A 127 -2.41 57.71 4.65
N GLU A 128 -2.67 58.25 5.84
CA GLU A 128 -3.99 58.34 6.46
C GLU A 128 -4.99 59.03 5.53
N VAL A 129 -6.21 58.49 5.36
CA VAL A 129 -7.45 59.29 5.37
C VAL A 129 -8.65 58.45 5.84
N SER A 130 -9.32 59.04 6.82
CA SER A 130 -10.61 58.85 7.49
C SER A 130 -11.77 58.07 6.86
N SER A 131 -12.45 57.42 7.80
CA SER A 131 -13.83 56.91 7.88
C SER A 131 -14.96 57.78 7.33
N GLU A 132 -15.97 57.13 6.76
CA GLU A 132 -17.44 57.36 6.83
C GLU A 132 -18.07 56.41 5.78
N GLY A 133 -19.05 55.53 5.99
CA GLY A 133 -19.90 55.13 7.10
C GLY A 133 -21.02 54.21 6.53
N PHE A 134 -21.55 53.34 7.39
CA PHE A 134 -22.86 52.65 7.31
C PHE A 134 -23.07 51.32 6.55
N ASN A 135 -22.94 50.23 7.34
CA ASN A 135 -23.88 49.13 7.65
C ASN A 135 -24.77 48.49 6.56
N ALA A 136 -24.72 47.15 6.44
CA ALA A 136 -25.54 46.24 7.26
C ALA A 136 -25.15 44.75 7.10
N GLU A 137 -24.80 44.15 8.24
CA GLU A 137 -24.94 42.76 8.77
C GLU A 137 -25.11 41.53 7.84
N ILE A 138 -24.35 40.47 8.12
CA ILE A 138 -24.85 39.24 8.79
C ILE A 138 -23.67 38.50 9.49
N ASP A 139 -23.97 37.97 10.68
CA ASP A 139 -23.13 37.32 11.70
C ASP A 139 -22.21 36.17 11.25
N VAL A 140 -20.98 36.17 11.77
CA VAL A 140 -20.20 34.95 12.06
C VAL A 140 -19.65 35.07 13.48
N VAL A 141 -19.92 34.05 14.29
CA VAL A 141 -19.47 33.93 15.67
C VAL A 141 -18.03 33.43 15.68
N GLU A 142 -17.15 34.21 16.33
CA GLU A 142 -15.73 33.92 16.56
C GLU A 142 -15.52 33.60 18.05
N LEU A 143 -14.63 32.65 18.38
CA LEU A 143 -13.99 32.56 19.70
C LEU A 143 -12.51 32.16 19.57
N SER A 144 -11.70 33.20 19.38
CA SER A 144 -10.43 33.55 20.06
C SER A 144 -9.37 32.48 20.41
N SER A 145 -8.17 32.69 19.83
CA SER A 145 -6.86 32.30 20.37
C SER A 145 -6.18 33.50 21.07
N ASP A 146 -5.89 33.38 22.36
CA ASP A 146 -4.89 34.19 23.09
C ASP A 146 -4.01 33.19 23.87
N GLY A 147 -2.69 33.27 23.97
CA GLY A 147 -1.66 34.20 23.51
C GLY A 147 -0.35 33.69 24.12
N MET A 148 0.80 33.90 23.49
CA MET A 148 2.10 33.69 24.15
C MET A 148 3.09 34.80 23.76
N GLU A 149 3.48 35.57 24.77
CA GLU A 149 4.59 36.53 24.75
C GLU A 149 5.95 35.84 24.87
N SER A 150 6.95 36.58 24.40
CA SER A 150 8.40 36.37 24.34
C SER A 150 9.13 36.00 25.65
N HIS A 151 10.24 35.25 25.57
CA HIS A 151 11.60 35.78 25.77
C HIS A 151 12.72 34.70 25.66
N GLU A 152 13.88 35.16 25.18
CA GLU A 152 15.18 34.48 25.07
C GLU A 152 15.79 33.99 26.39
N GLY A 153 16.69 32.99 26.31
CA GLY A 153 17.93 32.99 27.11
C GLY A 153 18.31 31.73 27.90
N MET A 154 19.28 30.99 27.34
CA MET A 154 20.40 30.28 28.01
C MET A 154 20.23 28.93 28.76
N HIS A 155 21.14 28.03 28.35
CA HIS A 155 21.97 27.09 29.14
C HIS A 155 21.39 25.74 29.63
N HIS A 156 21.93 24.68 29.00
CA HIS A 156 22.30 23.34 29.49
C HIS A 156 21.57 22.72 30.70
N THR A 157 20.92 21.57 30.46
CA THR A 157 21.07 20.35 31.28
C THR A 157 20.54 19.13 30.52
N MET A 158 21.32 18.05 30.52
CA MET A 158 20.82 16.70 30.21
C MET A 158 19.71 16.36 31.22
N HIS A 159 18.48 16.12 30.75
CA HIS A 159 17.52 15.32 31.49
C HIS A 159 16.66 14.50 30.54
N GLN A 160 16.93 13.20 30.62
CA GLN A 160 16.02 12.09 30.43
C GLN A 160 14.62 12.42 31.00
N HIS A 161 13.57 12.16 30.23
CA HIS A 161 12.33 11.44 30.59
C HIS A 161 11.15 11.87 29.70
N GLY A 162 10.51 10.87 29.11
CA GLY A 162 9.21 10.98 28.44
C GLY A 162 8.74 9.64 27.87
N ALA A 163 9.07 8.52 28.54
CA ALA A 163 8.50 7.22 28.19
C ALA A 163 7.02 7.23 28.59
N SER A 164 6.15 7.12 27.60
CA SER A 164 4.73 6.82 27.81
C SER A 164 4.60 5.32 28.11
N PRO A 165 3.85 4.90 29.15
CA PRO A 165 3.78 3.51 29.54
C PRO A 165 2.71 2.80 28.72
N HIS A 166 3.13 1.98 27.75
CA HIS A 166 2.25 1.01 27.11
C HIS A 166 2.73 -0.40 27.47
N ALA A 167 1.85 -1.08 28.23
CA ALA A 167 1.79 -2.49 28.59
C ALA A 167 3.12 -3.27 28.74
N GLU A 168 3.45 -3.61 29.99
CA GLU A 168 4.42 -4.66 30.32
C GLU A 168 4.05 -6.00 29.65
N SER A 169 4.72 -6.34 28.55
CA SER A 169 5.09 -7.72 28.24
C SER A 169 6.25 -8.06 29.18
N GLY A 170 5.97 -8.66 30.32
CA GLY A 170 6.93 -8.77 31.44
C GLY A 170 8.24 -9.54 31.13
N ASP A 171 8.32 -10.26 30.00
CA ASP A 171 9.44 -11.18 29.70
C ASP A 171 10.22 -10.85 28.41
N TYR A 172 9.71 -9.99 27.53
CA TYR A 172 10.35 -9.69 26.23
C TYR A 172 10.72 -8.23 26.06
N THR A 173 11.89 -7.97 25.48
CA THR A 173 12.41 -6.61 25.26
C THR A 173 11.82 -6.03 23.99
N ASP A 174 11.22 -4.85 24.11
CA ASP A 174 10.73 -4.03 23.00
C ASP A 174 11.90 -3.46 22.18
N ILE A 175 11.85 -3.57 20.84
CA ILE A 175 12.89 -3.05 19.94
C ILE A 175 13.12 -1.54 20.10
N ALA A 176 12.08 -0.77 20.43
CA ALA A 176 12.13 0.67 20.62
C ALA A 176 12.98 1.06 21.85
N SER A 177 13.21 0.13 22.78
CA SER A 177 14.13 0.33 23.91
C SER A 177 15.58 0.55 23.49
N TRP A 178 15.93 0.16 22.26
CA TRP A 178 17.27 0.31 21.68
C TRP A 178 17.42 1.53 20.78
N GLY A 179 16.31 2.23 20.51
CA GLY A 179 16.25 3.40 19.66
C GLY A 179 15.01 3.38 18.78
N THR A 180 14.65 4.55 18.26
CA THR A 180 13.61 4.72 17.25
C THR A 180 14.09 5.62 16.12
N PHE A 181 13.52 5.45 14.93
CA PHE A 181 14.01 6.09 13.69
C PHE A 181 12.90 6.75 12.87
N HIS A 182 12.13 7.64 13.51
CA HIS A 182 11.01 8.38 12.88
C HIS A 182 11.43 9.66 12.13
N GLY A 183 12.74 9.94 12.02
CA GLY A 183 13.28 11.26 11.69
C GLY A 183 13.10 11.73 10.24
N SER A 184 12.59 10.88 9.34
CA SER A 184 12.39 11.20 7.92
C SER A 184 10.97 10.98 7.42
N ASN A 185 10.08 10.37 8.22
CA ASN A 185 8.73 10.05 7.83
C ASN A 185 7.80 10.07 9.06
N HIS A 186 6.72 10.85 9.00
CA HIS A 186 5.71 10.96 10.07
C HIS A 186 4.81 9.72 10.18
N ASN A 187 5.28 8.57 9.67
CA ASN A 187 4.49 7.36 9.41
C ASN A 187 4.78 6.23 10.43
N SER A 188 5.61 6.53 11.42
CA SER A 188 5.98 5.60 12.49
C SER A 188 5.66 6.16 13.90
N GLU A 189 4.64 7.00 14.03
CA GLU A 189 4.14 7.51 15.31
C GLU A 189 2.71 7.04 15.65
N HIS A 190 2.37 6.93 16.94
CA HIS A 190 1.08 6.75 17.66
C HIS A 190 -0.04 5.82 17.08
N ASN A 191 0.01 5.37 15.84
CA ASN A 191 -0.99 4.56 15.13
C ASN A 191 -0.41 3.30 14.45
N GLU A 192 0.87 2.98 14.73
CA GLU A 192 1.57 1.80 14.20
C GLU A 192 0.97 0.47 14.67
N LEU A 193 0.29 0.45 15.81
CA LEU A 193 -0.20 -0.77 16.46
C LEU A 193 -1.74 -0.92 16.41
N VAL A 194 -2.39 -0.42 15.37
CA VAL A 194 -3.84 -0.61 15.20
C VAL A 194 -4.16 -1.89 14.42
N GLY A 195 -5.42 -2.33 14.44
CA GLY A 195 -5.85 -3.50 13.63
C GLY A 195 -5.16 -4.81 14.03
N GLY A 196 -4.88 -5.02 15.32
CA GLY A 196 -4.27 -6.27 15.82
C GLY A 196 -2.75 -6.34 15.70
N ARG A 197 -2.09 -5.30 15.17
CA ARG A 197 -0.63 -5.17 15.10
C ARG A 197 0.01 -5.09 16.48
N THR A 198 1.20 -5.68 16.63
CA THR A 198 1.96 -5.68 17.88
C THR A 198 3.35 -5.07 17.69
N ALA A 199 3.94 -4.62 18.81
CA ALA A 199 5.30 -4.14 18.84
C ALA A 199 6.29 -5.27 18.49
N ILE A 200 7.39 -4.93 17.82
CA ILE A 200 8.49 -5.87 17.64
C ILE A 200 9.17 -6.08 18.99
N THR A 201 9.20 -7.32 19.47
CA THR A 201 9.86 -7.69 20.73
C THR A 201 10.76 -8.90 20.56
N THR A 202 11.64 -9.16 21.52
CA THR A 202 12.50 -10.36 21.53
C THR A 202 11.75 -11.68 21.60
N GLU A 203 10.41 -11.70 21.72
CA GLU A 203 9.60 -12.90 21.48
C GLU A 203 9.83 -13.46 20.07
N ALA A 204 10.11 -12.61 19.08
CA ALA A 204 10.47 -13.02 17.73
C ALA A 204 11.69 -13.95 17.69
N MET A 205 12.63 -13.80 18.64
CA MET A 205 13.79 -14.70 18.73
C MET A 205 13.40 -16.12 19.15
N VAL A 206 12.31 -16.29 19.91
CA VAL A 206 11.79 -17.61 20.28
C VAL A 206 11.24 -18.31 19.05
N ALA A 207 10.42 -17.63 18.25
CA ALA A 207 9.90 -18.15 17.00
C ALA A 207 11.02 -18.45 15.98
N TYR A 208 11.93 -17.49 15.81
CA TYR A 208 13.09 -17.59 14.92
C TYR A 208 14.01 -18.78 15.26
N ASN A 209 14.42 -18.92 16.52
CA ASN A 209 15.24 -20.06 16.93
C ASN A 209 14.46 -21.38 16.95
N GLY A 210 13.13 -21.32 17.13
CA GLY A 210 12.23 -22.45 16.95
C GLY A 210 12.32 -23.02 15.53
N LEU A 211 12.21 -22.15 14.52
CA LEU A 211 12.36 -22.51 13.11
C LEU A 211 13.78 -22.98 12.77
N ARG A 212 14.81 -22.33 13.32
CA ARG A 212 16.20 -22.82 13.18
C ARG A 212 16.36 -24.24 13.70
N ASN A 213 15.85 -24.52 14.89
CA ASN A 213 15.96 -25.87 15.46
C ASN A 213 15.16 -26.91 14.65
N PHE A 214 13.99 -26.54 14.10
CA PHE A 214 13.27 -27.38 13.14
C PHE A 214 14.12 -27.69 11.91
N ALA A 215 14.85 -26.70 11.39
CA ALA A 215 15.81 -26.85 10.30
C ALA A 215 17.13 -27.55 10.69
N GLY A 216 17.26 -28.06 11.91
CA GLY A 216 18.49 -28.70 12.40
C GLY A 216 19.65 -27.73 12.64
N LEU A 217 19.37 -26.43 12.70
CA LEU A 217 20.33 -25.37 12.97
C LEU A 217 20.36 -25.03 14.46
N GLU A 218 21.53 -24.71 14.98
CA GLU A 218 21.68 -24.26 16.37
C GLU A 218 21.01 -22.89 16.58
N ALA A 219 20.47 -22.69 17.79
CA ALA A 219 19.98 -21.39 18.21
C ALA A 219 21.12 -20.36 18.25
N ILE A 220 20.80 -19.12 17.89
CA ILE A 220 21.75 -18.01 17.83
C ILE A 220 21.21 -16.78 18.53
N GLU A 221 22.13 -15.87 18.83
CA GLU A 221 21.80 -14.57 19.41
C GLU A 221 21.47 -13.53 18.33
N LEU A 222 20.70 -12.52 18.70
CA LEU A 222 20.30 -11.43 17.79
C LEU A 222 21.52 -10.71 17.19
N GLU A 223 22.65 -10.64 17.89
CA GLU A 223 23.86 -10.02 17.36
C GLU A 223 24.45 -10.77 16.16
N GLU A 224 24.28 -12.08 16.09
CA GLU A 224 24.75 -12.91 14.97
C GLU A 224 23.89 -12.65 13.73
N VAL A 225 22.56 -12.52 13.91
CA VAL A 225 21.63 -12.12 12.84
C VAL A 225 21.95 -10.71 12.34
N GLY A 226 22.19 -9.77 13.27
CA GLY A 226 22.55 -8.40 12.93
C GLY A 226 23.86 -8.33 12.16
N ALA A 227 24.91 -9.02 12.62
CA ALA A 227 26.20 -9.07 11.93
C ALA A 227 26.09 -9.66 10.53
N TRP A 228 25.28 -10.71 10.36
CA TRP A 228 24.97 -11.29 9.06
C TRP A 228 24.30 -10.29 8.12
N ALA A 229 23.30 -9.53 8.60
CA ALA A 229 22.60 -8.55 7.78
C ALA A 229 23.54 -7.43 7.28
N PHE A 230 24.41 -6.92 8.16
CA PHE A 230 25.45 -5.95 7.78
C PHE A 230 26.43 -6.52 6.74
N ALA A 231 26.84 -7.78 6.90
CA ALA A 231 27.78 -8.43 5.98
C ALA A 231 27.20 -8.64 4.57
N ASN A 232 25.87 -8.77 4.46
CA ASN A 232 25.17 -9.01 3.20
C ASN A 232 24.56 -7.75 2.57
N GLY A 233 24.89 -6.56 3.07
CA GLY A 233 24.40 -5.30 2.49
C GLY A 233 22.89 -5.07 2.69
N LEU A 234 22.31 -5.68 3.73
CA LEU A 234 20.89 -5.60 4.05
C LEU A 234 20.55 -4.42 4.97
N THR A 235 21.49 -3.50 5.14
CA THR A 235 21.38 -2.33 6.03
C THR A 235 21.68 -1.04 5.27
N ASN A 236 21.08 0.07 5.70
CA ASN A 236 21.28 1.38 5.07
C ASN A 236 22.73 1.90 5.28
N ASN A 237 23.34 1.52 6.40
CA ASN A 237 24.72 1.81 6.75
C ASN A 237 25.62 0.59 6.57
N SER A 238 26.88 0.83 6.18
CA SER A 238 27.90 -0.22 6.03
C SER A 238 28.58 -0.64 7.34
N GLN A 239 28.35 0.09 8.43
CA GLN A 239 28.91 -0.17 9.75
C GLN A 239 27.89 0.11 10.83
N ALA A 240 27.83 -0.74 11.85
CA ALA A 240 26.91 -0.58 12.97
C ALA A 240 27.45 0.39 14.04
N TRP A 241 26.55 1.14 14.67
CA TRP A 241 26.87 1.95 15.86
C TRP A 241 25.85 1.75 16.99
N GLY A 242 26.31 1.86 18.24
CA GLY A 242 25.43 1.73 19.40
C GLY A 242 24.68 0.39 19.43
N ASN A 243 23.35 0.44 19.41
CA ASN A 243 22.50 -0.75 19.43
C ASN A 243 22.08 -1.24 18.03
N ASP A 244 22.66 -0.71 16.95
CA ASP A 244 22.27 -1.05 15.57
C ASP A 244 22.32 -2.56 15.32
N ILE A 245 23.40 -3.26 15.74
CA ILE A 245 23.51 -4.72 15.60
C ILE A 245 22.31 -5.43 16.22
N LYS A 246 21.85 -4.96 17.40
CA LYS A 246 20.78 -5.61 18.13
C LYS A 246 19.42 -5.39 17.49
N GLY A 247 19.12 -4.14 17.15
CA GLY A 247 17.84 -3.81 16.52
C GLY A 247 17.73 -4.37 15.10
N VAL A 248 18.79 -4.27 14.29
CA VAL A 248 18.85 -4.93 12.97
C VAL A 248 18.67 -6.43 13.11
N GLY A 249 19.37 -7.05 14.07
CA GLY A 249 19.27 -8.48 14.34
C GLY A 249 17.87 -8.92 14.73
N LEU A 250 17.22 -8.22 15.66
CA LEU A 250 15.85 -8.52 16.06
C LEU A 250 14.85 -8.31 14.92
N TRP A 251 15.01 -7.24 14.16
CA TRP A 251 14.12 -6.94 13.03
C TRP A 251 14.21 -8.02 11.94
N TYR A 252 15.42 -8.42 11.55
CA TYR A 252 15.60 -9.50 10.59
C TYR A 252 15.16 -10.86 11.15
N ALA A 253 15.43 -11.16 12.42
CA ALA A 253 14.93 -12.39 13.04
C ALA A 253 13.40 -12.48 12.99
N MET A 254 12.70 -11.35 13.21
CA MET A 254 11.25 -11.25 13.05
C MET A 254 10.82 -11.51 11.60
N GLN A 255 11.45 -10.87 10.61
CA GLN A 255 11.16 -11.11 9.19
C GLN A 255 11.38 -12.57 8.78
N GLY A 256 12.49 -13.17 9.20
CA GLY A 256 12.79 -14.58 8.96
C GLY A 256 11.74 -15.50 9.59
N ALA A 257 11.36 -15.27 10.84
CA ALA A 257 10.34 -16.06 11.52
C ALA A 257 8.95 -15.94 10.89
N LYS A 258 8.62 -14.79 10.29
CA LYS A 258 7.36 -14.59 9.57
C LYS A 258 7.24 -15.40 8.29
N VAL A 259 8.35 -15.65 7.58
CA VAL A 259 8.31 -16.13 6.19
C VAL A 259 9.11 -17.40 5.94
N GLY A 260 10.28 -17.56 6.58
CA GLY A 260 11.25 -18.61 6.25
C GLY A 260 10.80 -20.05 6.54
N TRP A 261 9.59 -20.25 7.06
CA TRP A 261 8.97 -21.56 7.30
C TRP A 261 8.12 -22.05 6.11
N ILE A 262 7.80 -21.18 5.16
CA ILE A 262 6.99 -21.52 3.99
C ILE A 262 7.81 -22.46 3.09
N ALA A 263 7.16 -23.52 2.60
CA ALA A 263 7.74 -24.44 1.64
C ALA A 263 7.89 -23.76 0.28
N ASP A 264 9.05 -23.90 -0.34
CA ASP A 264 9.44 -23.20 -1.57
C ASP A 264 8.39 -23.32 -2.68
N GLU A 265 7.89 -24.54 -2.92
CA GLU A 265 6.92 -24.85 -3.97
C GLU A 265 5.50 -24.35 -3.67
N LEU A 266 5.25 -23.94 -2.44
CA LEU A 266 3.96 -23.41 -1.98
C LEU A 266 4.00 -21.91 -1.75
N TYR A 267 5.17 -21.27 -1.91
CA TYR A 267 5.26 -19.82 -1.76
C TYR A 267 4.51 -19.13 -2.89
N GLN A 268 3.57 -18.27 -2.49
CA GLN A 268 2.96 -17.23 -3.31
C GLN A 268 2.89 -15.97 -2.43
N PRO A 269 3.11 -14.76 -2.99
CA PRO A 269 3.16 -13.55 -2.18
C PRO A 269 1.92 -13.36 -1.30
N GLN A 270 0.74 -13.73 -1.81
CA GLN A 270 -0.55 -13.54 -1.13
C GLN A 270 -0.63 -14.25 0.24
N ILE A 271 0.08 -15.37 0.43
CA ILE A 271 0.12 -16.08 1.73
C ILE A 271 0.63 -15.16 2.83
N LEU A 272 1.62 -14.30 2.54
CA LEU A 272 2.21 -13.40 3.53
C LEU A 272 1.18 -12.41 4.07
N ALA A 273 0.32 -11.91 3.19
CA ALA A 273 -0.76 -11.01 3.58
C ALA A 273 -1.84 -11.76 4.37
N ASP A 274 -2.26 -12.90 3.85
CA ASP A 274 -3.36 -13.66 4.42
C ASP A 274 -3.04 -14.18 5.81
N ILE A 275 -1.86 -14.77 6.03
CA ILE A 275 -1.52 -15.35 7.33
C ILE A 275 -1.38 -14.27 8.42
N GLN A 276 -0.86 -13.10 8.05
CA GLN A 276 -0.77 -11.99 9.00
C GLN A 276 -2.15 -11.42 9.31
N ARG A 277 -3.05 -11.32 8.32
CA ARG A 277 -4.43 -10.89 8.53
C ARG A 277 -5.18 -11.87 9.43
N THR A 278 -5.09 -13.17 9.15
CA THR A 278 -5.69 -14.24 9.97
C THR A 278 -5.15 -14.20 11.40
N ALA A 279 -3.84 -14.04 11.58
CA ALA A 279 -3.24 -13.93 12.91
C ALA A 279 -3.70 -12.66 13.68
N ARG A 280 -3.96 -11.55 12.99
CA ARG A 280 -4.31 -10.25 13.61
C ARG A 280 -5.80 -10.06 13.88
N LEU A 281 -6.66 -10.56 12.98
CA LEU A 281 -8.10 -10.23 12.98
C LEU A 281 -9.02 -11.44 13.19
N GLU A 282 -8.52 -12.65 12.95
CA GLU A 282 -9.34 -13.86 12.95
C GLU A 282 -8.97 -14.77 14.13
N SER A 283 -8.48 -15.98 13.88
CA SER A 283 -8.17 -16.96 14.92
C SER A 283 -6.77 -17.57 14.77
N GLU A 284 -6.16 -17.85 15.92
CA GLU A 284 -4.85 -18.51 15.99
C GLU A 284 -4.91 -19.94 15.44
N ALA A 285 -6.07 -20.59 15.52
CA ALA A 285 -6.29 -21.93 14.97
C ALA A 285 -6.29 -21.92 13.44
N ASP A 286 -6.88 -20.90 12.82
CA ASP A 286 -6.88 -20.74 11.36
C ASP A 286 -5.47 -20.42 10.86
N ALA A 287 -4.74 -19.54 11.57
CA ALA A 287 -3.34 -19.27 11.26
C ALA A 287 -2.50 -20.55 11.33
N MET A 288 -2.66 -21.39 12.36
CA MET A 288 -1.96 -22.69 12.44
C MET A 288 -2.39 -23.68 11.35
N THR A 289 -3.62 -23.57 10.83
CA THR A 289 -4.07 -24.37 9.68
C THR A 289 -3.31 -23.94 8.42
N MET A 290 -3.13 -22.64 8.20
CA MET A 290 -2.28 -22.12 7.12
C MET A 290 -0.83 -22.59 7.26
N VAL A 291 -0.27 -22.59 8.48
CA VAL A 291 1.10 -23.09 8.70
C VAL A 291 1.24 -24.55 8.29
N ARG A 292 0.22 -25.37 8.56
CA ARG A 292 0.21 -26.78 8.15
C ARG A 292 0.05 -26.97 6.65
N GLU A 293 -0.66 -26.05 5.99
CA GLU A 293 -0.93 -26.12 4.54
C GLU A 293 0.25 -25.62 3.70
N TYR A 294 0.87 -24.51 4.09
CA TYR A 294 1.90 -23.82 3.30
C TYR A 294 3.33 -24.02 3.81
N GLY A 295 3.48 -24.62 4.99
CA GLY A 295 4.77 -24.80 5.64
C GLY A 295 5.46 -26.11 5.25
N HIS A 296 6.75 -26.20 5.58
CA HIS A 296 7.49 -27.46 5.49
C HIS A 296 6.78 -28.59 6.29
N GLU A 297 6.83 -29.82 5.77
CA GLU A 297 6.17 -30.98 6.37
C GLU A 297 6.56 -31.13 7.85
N GLY A 298 5.56 -31.17 8.73
CA GLY A 298 5.76 -31.34 10.18
C GLY A 298 6.13 -30.07 10.95
N PHE A 299 6.27 -28.91 10.30
CA PHE A 299 6.58 -27.65 11.00
C PHE A 299 5.46 -27.23 11.97
N ALA A 300 4.20 -27.26 11.54
CA ALA A 300 3.05 -26.93 12.40
C ALA A 300 2.98 -27.84 13.65
N ASP A 301 3.15 -29.14 13.45
CA ASP A 301 3.13 -30.13 14.53
C ASP A 301 4.34 -29.96 15.47
N TYR A 302 5.49 -29.53 14.93
CA TYR A 302 6.66 -29.17 15.73
C TYR A 302 6.40 -27.93 16.61
N LEU A 303 5.74 -26.89 16.08
CA LEU A 303 5.37 -25.72 16.88
C LEU A 303 4.45 -26.09 18.03
N GLU A 304 3.43 -26.92 17.76
CA GLU A 304 2.50 -27.47 18.75
C GLU A 304 3.21 -28.30 19.83
N ALA A 305 4.05 -29.25 19.41
CA ALA A 305 4.72 -30.17 20.32
C ALA A 305 5.74 -29.49 21.24
N ASN A 306 6.28 -28.34 20.83
CA ASN A 306 7.31 -27.61 21.57
C ASN A 306 6.77 -26.35 22.27
N GLY A 307 5.46 -26.09 22.21
CA GLY A 307 4.85 -24.91 22.85
C GLY A 307 5.33 -23.59 22.24
N LEU A 308 5.63 -23.57 20.95
CA LEU A 308 6.15 -22.41 20.22
C LEU A 308 5.05 -21.64 19.48
N GLN A 309 3.81 -22.12 19.50
CA GLN A 309 2.67 -21.55 18.77
C GLN A 309 2.45 -20.08 19.12
N ASP A 310 2.36 -19.74 20.42
CA ASP A 310 2.10 -18.37 20.86
C ASP A 310 3.19 -17.41 20.37
N ALA A 311 4.46 -17.78 20.54
CA ALA A 311 5.59 -16.96 20.09
C ALA A 311 5.58 -16.78 18.56
N PHE A 312 5.28 -17.85 17.81
CA PHE A 312 5.18 -17.79 16.36
C PHE A 312 4.04 -16.89 15.89
N ILE A 313 2.82 -17.10 16.41
CA ILE A 313 1.63 -16.30 16.07
C ILE A 313 1.81 -14.84 16.49
N ASN A 314 2.36 -14.57 17.68
CA ASN A 314 2.65 -13.21 18.13
C ASN A 314 3.69 -12.52 17.23
N THR A 315 4.64 -13.27 16.67
CA THR A 315 5.60 -12.76 15.69
C THR A 315 4.94 -12.39 14.36
N LEU A 316 3.97 -13.18 13.87
CA LEU A 316 3.17 -12.82 12.69
C LEU A 316 2.40 -11.49 12.89
N LYS A 317 1.96 -11.21 14.11
CA LYS A 317 1.25 -9.97 14.46
C LYS A 317 2.16 -8.73 14.47
N MET A 318 3.48 -8.88 14.59
CA MET A 318 4.41 -7.74 14.74
C MET A 318 4.38 -6.82 13.52
N GLU A 319 4.41 -5.51 13.72
CA GLU A 319 4.42 -4.52 12.63
C GLU A 319 5.85 -4.22 12.16
N PRO A 320 6.25 -4.52 10.90
CA PRO A 320 7.60 -4.29 10.40
C PRO A 320 8.06 -2.83 10.49
N HIS A 321 7.14 -1.86 10.41
CA HIS A 321 7.48 -0.44 10.53
C HIS A 321 7.73 0.02 11.98
N TYR A 322 7.31 -0.76 12.97
CA TYR A 322 7.31 -0.34 14.38
C TYR A 322 8.69 0.16 14.84
N GLY A 323 8.71 1.36 15.43
CA GLY A 323 9.94 2.01 15.89
C GLY A 323 10.83 2.55 14.77
N GLY A 324 10.38 2.52 13.51
CA GLY A 324 11.07 3.07 12.33
C GLY A 324 12.31 2.29 11.88
N TRP A 325 12.58 1.12 12.45
CA TRP A 325 13.81 0.35 12.19
C TRP A 325 13.96 -0.05 10.72
N MET A 326 12.84 -0.35 10.04
CA MET A 326 12.81 -0.68 8.61
C MET A 326 13.52 0.36 7.74
N HIS A 327 13.08 1.62 7.85
CA HIS A 327 13.63 2.71 7.03
C HIS A 327 14.92 3.29 7.63
N GLY A 328 15.02 3.28 8.96
CA GLY A 328 16.16 3.86 9.66
C GLY A 328 17.43 3.02 9.58
N ARG A 329 17.31 1.69 9.49
CA ARG A 329 18.46 0.77 9.62
C ARG A 329 18.43 -0.42 8.66
N THR A 330 17.30 -1.06 8.44
CA THR A 330 17.21 -2.28 7.59
C THR A 330 16.81 -2.01 6.14
N HIS A 331 16.96 -0.75 5.70
CA HIS A 331 16.79 -0.33 4.31
C HIS A 331 18.05 -0.69 3.49
N GLY A 332 18.22 -1.97 3.16
CA GLY A 332 19.32 -2.48 2.35
C GLY A 332 19.12 -2.23 0.85
N PHE A 333 20.21 -1.90 0.15
CA PHE A 333 20.23 -1.68 -1.31
C PHE A 333 20.79 -2.89 -2.08
N LEU A 334 20.73 -4.09 -1.50
CA LEU A 334 21.05 -5.32 -2.22
C LEU A 334 20.12 -5.42 -3.43
N ASN A 335 20.69 -5.40 -4.63
CA ASN A 335 19.94 -5.55 -5.88
C ASN A 335 19.42 -6.99 -6.00
N ILE A 336 18.15 -7.12 -6.36
CA ILE A 336 17.43 -8.37 -6.50
C ILE A 336 16.80 -8.39 -7.89
N GLU A 337 17.33 -9.27 -8.74
CA GLU A 337 16.89 -9.50 -10.12
C GLU A 337 16.81 -8.23 -10.99
N ASP A 338 17.58 -7.19 -10.66
CA ASP A 338 17.55 -5.88 -11.32
C ASP A 338 16.18 -5.15 -11.32
N VAL A 339 15.20 -5.65 -10.55
CA VAL A 339 13.85 -5.06 -10.44
C VAL A 339 13.58 -4.49 -9.06
N ALA A 340 14.18 -5.04 -8.01
CA ALA A 340 13.92 -4.67 -6.63
C ALA A 340 15.22 -4.54 -5.81
N ILE A 341 15.07 -3.97 -4.61
CA ILE A 341 16.06 -4.04 -3.55
C ILE A 341 15.54 -4.81 -2.34
N ALA A 342 16.44 -5.22 -1.43
CA ALA A 342 16.06 -5.91 -0.19
C ALA A 342 14.98 -5.16 0.62
N HIS A 343 15.00 -3.82 0.61
CA HIS A 343 13.95 -3.01 1.22
C HIS A 343 12.55 -3.30 0.64
N ASP A 344 12.41 -3.44 -0.67
CA ASP A 344 11.14 -3.74 -1.33
C ASP A 344 10.64 -5.13 -0.93
N ILE A 345 11.52 -6.14 -0.94
CA ILE A 345 11.16 -7.51 -0.55
C ILE A 345 10.62 -7.57 0.88
N ASN A 346 11.23 -6.82 1.80
CA ASN A 346 10.79 -6.78 3.19
C ASN A 346 9.36 -6.22 3.36
N HIS A 347 8.90 -5.36 2.44
CA HIS A 347 7.52 -4.84 2.44
C HIS A 347 6.46 -5.87 2.05
N LEU A 348 6.85 -7.03 1.51
CA LEU A 348 5.88 -8.11 1.26
C LEU A 348 5.18 -8.60 2.53
N THR A 349 5.77 -8.33 3.69
CA THR A 349 5.18 -8.62 5.01
C THR A 349 4.35 -7.47 5.59
N VAL A 350 4.09 -6.41 4.82
CA VAL A 350 3.34 -5.24 5.30
C VAL A 350 1.92 -5.28 4.76
N LEU A 351 0.96 -5.03 5.64
CA LEU A 351 -0.44 -4.79 5.29
C LEU A 351 -0.75 -3.28 5.42
N GLY A 352 -1.73 -2.82 4.64
CA GLY A 352 -2.32 -1.49 4.78
C GLY A 352 -2.87 -1.25 6.18
N TRP A 353 -3.17 0.01 6.48
CA TRP A 353 -3.56 0.41 7.84
C TRP A 353 -4.82 -0.32 8.32
N ASP A 354 -5.81 -0.47 7.44
CA ASP A 354 -7.04 -1.22 7.64
C ASP A 354 -6.87 -2.74 7.67
N GLN A 355 -5.65 -3.24 7.39
CA GLN A 355 -5.31 -4.66 7.21
C GLN A 355 -5.96 -5.32 5.98
N GLU A 356 -6.56 -4.55 5.09
CA GLU A 356 -7.29 -5.07 3.94
C GLU A 356 -6.36 -5.23 2.74
N LYS A 357 -5.46 -4.25 2.52
CA LYS A 357 -4.60 -4.24 1.33
C LYS A 357 -3.21 -4.84 1.59
N PRO A 358 -2.71 -5.76 0.74
CA PRO A 358 -1.40 -6.39 0.91
C PRO A 358 -0.25 -5.52 0.36
N PHE A 359 0.97 -5.84 0.79
CA PHE A 359 2.24 -5.36 0.22
C PHE A 359 2.41 -3.85 0.18
N MET A 360 2.10 -3.18 1.29
CA MET A 360 2.11 -1.72 1.33
C MET A 360 3.48 -1.13 1.66
N ASN A 361 3.80 0.00 1.02
CA ASN A 361 4.87 0.91 1.41
C ASN A 361 4.33 1.93 2.40
N ASP A 362 4.86 1.98 3.63
CA ASP A 362 4.45 2.96 4.64
C ASP A 362 2.91 3.02 4.89
N THR A 363 2.44 4.00 5.67
CA THR A 363 1.01 4.23 5.96
C THR A 363 0.26 4.98 4.85
N PHE A 364 0.92 5.28 3.72
CA PHE A 364 0.30 5.93 2.57
C PHE A 364 0.24 4.91 1.44
N ASP A 365 -0.97 4.44 1.15
CA ASP A 365 -1.45 3.45 0.15
C ASP A 365 -0.67 3.30 -1.18
N TRP A 366 0.65 3.14 -1.15
CA TRP A 366 1.52 2.87 -2.29
C TRP A 366 1.97 1.42 -2.22
N PRO A 367 1.52 0.55 -3.14
CA PRO A 367 1.94 -0.84 -3.11
C PRO A 367 3.41 -0.99 -3.55
N GLN A 368 4.11 -1.98 -2.99
CA GLN A 368 5.48 -2.32 -3.34
C GLN A 368 5.54 -3.29 -4.51
N TRP A 369 5.10 -2.82 -5.68
CA TRP A 369 5.09 -3.58 -6.93
C TRP A 369 6.46 -4.15 -7.34
N PRO A 370 7.61 -3.49 -7.14
CA PRO A 370 8.90 -4.06 -7.51
C PRO A 370 9.16 -5.44 -6.89
N ALA A 371 8.72 -5.64 -5.65
CA ALA A 371 8.87 -6.93 -4.97
C ALA A 371 7.98 -8.04 -5.53
N LEU A 372 6.85 -7.68 -6.15
CA LEU A 372 5.95 -8.62 -6.82
C LEU A 372 6.47 -9.04 -8.20
N ASP A 373 7.39 -8.27 -8.78
CA ASP A 373 8.06 -8.61 -10.03
C ASP A 373 9.29 -9.50 -9.82
N VAL A 374 9.70 -9.75 -8.57
CA VAL A 374 10.77 -10.70 -8.23
C VAL A 374 10.22 -12.12 -8.23
N SER A 375 11.01 -13.07 -8.74
CA SER A 375 10.60 -14.47 -8.76
C SER A 375 10.33 -15.01 -7.34
N ASP A 376 9.27 -15.80 -7.21
CA ASP A 376 8.87 -16.48 -5.98
C ASP A 376 10.03 -17.22 -5.31
N GLN A 377 10.86 -17.91 -6.11
CA GLN A 377 12.04 -18.62 -5.62
C GLN A 377 13.08 -17.67 -5.01
N THR A 378 13.32 -16.51 -5.62
CA THR A 378 14.27 -15.54 -5.07
C THR A 378 13.73 -14.91 -3.79
N VAL A 379 12.43 -14.65 -3.70
CA VAL A 379 11.82 -14.13 -2.47
C VAL A 379 11.94 -15.15 -1.33
N ILE A 380 11.59 -16.41 -1.57
CA ILE A 380 11.67 -17.42 -0.51
C ILE A 380 13.14 -17.68 -0.10
N ASN A 381 14.07 -17.71 -1.06
CA ASN A 381 15.51 -17.79 -0.80
C ASN A 381 15.99 -16.65 0.10
N TYR A 382 15.54 -15.41 -0.17
CA TYR A 382 15.89 -14.25 0.63
C TYR A 382 15.45 -14.43 2.09
N TYR A 383 14.21 -14.83 2.36
CA TYR A 383 13.72 -15.00 3.73
C TYR A 383 14.33 -16.21 4.44
N GLN A 384 14.53 -17.32 3.74
CA GLN A 384 15.17 -18.51 4.30
C GLN A 384 16.68 -18.29 4.54
N SER A 385 17.33 -17.40 3.79
CA SER A 385 18.72 -16.99 4.06
C SER A 385 18.87 -16.34 5.43
N ILE A 386 17.85 -15.61 5.90
CA ILE A 386 17.84 -15.02 7.23
C ILE A 386 17.90 -16.15 8.27
N ILE A 387 17.12 -17.22 8.08
CA ILE A 387 17.12 -18.38 8.98
C ILE A 387 18.45 -19.13 8.93
N ALA A 388 19.04 -19.33 7.75
CA ALA A 388 20.29 -20.05 7.59
C ALA A 388 21.54 -19.22 7.97
N LEU A 389 21.40 -17.89 8.03
CA LEU A 389 22.50 -16.94 7.89
C LEU A 389 23.34 -17.19 6.62
N GLY A 390 22.65 -17.51 5.52
CA GLY A 390 23.24 -17.84 4.21
C GLY A 390 23.37 -16.64 3.27
N ASP A 391 23.62 -16.90 1.99
CA ASP A 391 23.58 -15.87 0.94
C ASP A 391 22.12 -15.58 0.55
N PRO A 392 21.63 -14.33 0.63
CA PRO A 392 20.24 -13.97 0.29
C PRO A 392 19.81 -14.26 -1.14
N LEU A 393 20.74 -14.39 -2.09
CA LEU A 393 20.44 -14.67 -3.50
C LEU A 393 20.67 -16.14 -3.90
N SER A 394 21.06 -16.96 -2.94
CA SER A 394 21.29 -18.39 -3.13
C SER A 394 20.17 -19.22 -2.51
N GLN A 395 20.11 -20.50 -2.87
CA GLN A 395 19.20 -21.45 -2.24
C GLN A 395 19.57 -21.66 -0.77
N ASN A 396 18.56 -21.70 0.11
CA ASN A 396 18.71 -21.90 1.55
C ASN A 396 17.73 -22.97 2.03
N LEU A 397 18.03 -23.65 3.14
CA LEU A 397 17.14 -24.64 3.78
C LEU A 397 16.62 -25.83 2.93
N GLU A 398 17.22 -26.15 1.79
CA GLU A 398 16.78 -27.25 0.89
C GLU A 398 16.55 -28.62 1.59
N GLN A 399 17.23 -28.87 2.71
CA GLN A 399 17.12 -30.11 3.49
C GLN A 399 15.78 -30.27 4.22
N LEU A 400 14.94 -29.24 4.27
CA LEU A 400 13.60 -29.31 4.84
C LEU A 400 12.59 -30.01 3.91
N THR A 401 12.94 -30.16 2.63
CA THR A 401 12.22 -31.06 1.72
C THR A 401 12.61 -32.51 2.06
N THR A 402 11.68 -33.29 2.60
CA THR A 402 11.93 -34.70 2.92
C THR A 402 12.36 -35.46 1.67
N GLU A 403 13.53 -36.13 1.76
CA GLU A 403 14.02 -37.08 0.76
C GLU A 403 12.92 -38.06 0.35
N THR A 404 12.37 -37.90 -0.85
CA THR A 404 11.46 -38.88 -1.44
C THR A 404 12.27 -40.16 -1.69
N THR A 405 12.14 -41.12 -0.77
CA THR A 405 12.83 -42.40 -0.90
C THR A 405 12.24 -43.13 -2.11
N GLN A 406 13.04 -43.23 -3.18
CA GLN A 406 12.75 -44.07 -4.33
C GLN A 406 12.51 -45.52 -3.89
N VAL A 407 11.30 -46.03 -4.13
CA VAL A 407 11.06 -47.47 -4.26
C VAL A 407 10.55 -47.72 -5.67
N ALA A 408 11.35 -48.46 -6.43
CA ALA A 408 11.12 -48.80 -7.82
C ALA A 408 9.83 -49.61 -8.04
N ASP A 409 9.14 -49.25 -9.12
CA ASP A 409 7.98 -49.90 -9.74
C ASP A 409 8.32 -51.34 -10.25
N PRO A 410 7.33 -52.24 -10.39
CA PRO A 410 6.82 -52.43 -11.75
C PRO A 410 5.31 -52.76 -11.79
N THR A 411 4.57 -52.16 -12.72
CA THR A 411 4.18 -52.81 -14.00
C THR A 411 3.44 -51.83 -14.92
N SER A 412 4.09 -51.48 -16.02
CA SER A 412 3.49 -50.89 -17.22
C SER A 412 2.60 -51.86 -17.98
N THR A 413 1.46 -51.37 -18.46
CA THR A 413 1.01 -51.68 -19.84
C THR A 413 0.60 -50.41 -20.57
N ASN A 414 1.40 -50.11 -21.60
CA ASN A 414 1.23 -49.07 -22.62
C ASN A 414 -0.10 -49.15 -23.37
N THR A 415 -0.63 -47.99 -23.74
CA THR A 415 -0.93 -47.68 -25.15
C THR A 415 -0.71 -46.19 -25.42
N GLN A 416 0.22 -45.89 -26.34
CA GLN A 416 0.46 -44.56 -26.88
C GLN A 416 -0.60 -44.12 -27.90
N GLY A 417 -0.89 -42.82 -27.91
CA GLY A 417 -1.49 -42.09 -29.02
C GLY A 417 -1.29 -40.58 -28.87
N VAL A 418 -0.39 -40.03 -29.70
CA VAL A 418 -0.04 -38.63 -30.07
C VAL A 418 -1.11 -37.54 -29.81
N PRO A 419 -0.73 -36.27 -29.49
CA PRO A 419 -1.59 -35.28 -28.82
C PRO A 419 -2.42 -34.42 -29.79
N PRO A 420 -3.39 -33.65 -29.27
CA PRO A 420 -3.69 -32.32 -29.79
C PRO A 420 -3.51 -31.21 -28.74
N GLN A 421 -3.29 -30.00 -29.27
CA GLN A 421 -3.12 -28.72 -28.58
C GLN A 421 -4.36 -28.29 -27.76
N PRO A 422 -4.22 -27.32 -26.85
CA PRO A 422 -5.32 -26.88 -25.99
C PRO A 422 -6.40 -26.22 -26.84
N ILE A 423 -7.64 -26.68 -26.66
CA ILE A 423 -8.83 -25.95 -27.08
C ILE A 423 -9.25 -25.17 -25.83
N ALA A 424 -9.34 -23.85 -25.94
CA ALA A 424 -10.01 -23.02 -24.94
C ALA A 424 -11.49 -23.43 -24.92
N GLU A 425 -11.98 -23.92 -23.78
CA GLU A 425 -13.41 -24.09 -23.55
C GLU A 425 -13.93 -22.83 -22.85
N GLU A 426 -14.51 -21.93 -23.66
CA GLU A 426 -15.52 -20.98 -23.20
C GLU A 426 -16.72 -21.78 -22.67
N ASN A 427 -16.95 -21.71 -21.36
CA ASN A 427 -18.22 -22.16 -20.79
C ASN A 427 -19.28 -21.08 -21.04
N THR A 428 -20.02 -21.21 -22.14
CA THR A 428 -21.41 -20.70 -22.27
C THR A 428 -22.33 -21.60 -21.44
N VAL A 429 -23.41 -21.17 -20.77
CA VAL A 429 -24.75 -20.71 -21.24
C VAL A 429 -25.52 -20.30 -19.94
N ASP A 430 -26.37 -19.27 -19.82
CA ASP A 430 -27.77 -19.21 -20.30
C ASP A 430 -28.41 -17.81 -20.08
N GLN A 431 -29.21 -17.37 -21.07
CA GLN A 431 -29.89 -16.07 -21.10
C GLN A 431 -31.00 -15.94 -20.05
N LEU A 432 -30.94 -14.97 -19.13
CA LEU A 432 -32.13 -14.59 -18.33
C LEU A 432 -32.21 -13.09 -17.92
N ASN A 433 -33.17 -12.41 -18.57
CA ASN A 433 -34.18 -11.45 -18.09
C ASN A 433 -33.85 -10.05 -17.52
N ASN A 434 -32.91 -9.35 -18.14
CA ASN A 434 -33.19 -8.05 -18.77
C ASN A 434 -32.73 -8.26 -20.23
N PRO A 435 -33.58 -8.12 -21.26
CA PRO A 435 -33.23 -8.57 -22.63
C PRO A 435 -32.06 -7.81 -23.27
N GLN A 436 -31.36 -6.96 -22.51
CA GLN A 436 -30.21 -6.19 -22.90
C GLN A 436 -28.99 -6.39 -21.99
N LEU A 437 -29.00 -7.24 -20.95
CA LEU A 437 -27.83 -7.49 -20.10
C LEU A 437 -27.56 -8.99 -19.89
N GLU A 438 -26.29 -9.37 -19.99
CA GLU A 438 -25.76 -10.71 -19.68
C GLU A 438 -24.59 -10.56 -18.69
N ILE A 439 -24.44 -11.47 -17.73
CA ILE A 439 -23.43 -11.39 -16.68
C ILE A 439 -22.63 -12.69 -16.64
N SER A 440 -21.30 -12.58 -16.52
CA SER A 440 -20.42 -13.68 -16.15
C SER A 440 -19.48 -13.28 -15.01
N VAL A 441 -19.04 -14.25 -14.22
CA VAL A 441 -18.13 -14.02 -13.08
C VAL A 441 -16.90 -14.92 -13.20
N GLY A 442 -15.74 -14.32 -13.00
CA GLY A 442 -14.46 -14.98 -12.79
C GLY A 442 -13.69 -14.31 -11.65
N GLY A 443 -12.38 -14.54 -11.61
CA GLY A 443 -11.47 -13.98 -10.60
C GLY A 443 -10.71 -15.09 -9.86
N ASP A 444 -10.23 -14.78 -8.66
CA ASP A 444 -9.30 -15.64 -7.93
C ASP A 444 -9.76 -15.87 -6.49
N LEU A 445 -9.52 -17.08 -5.99
CA LEU A 445 -9.65 -17.45 -4.59
C LEU A 445 -8.32 -17.20 -3.87
N TRP A 446 -8.43 -16.75 -2.63
CA TRP A 446 -7.33 -16.67 -1.68
C TRP A 446 -7.83 -17.16 -0.31
N TRP A 447 -7.00 -17.15 0.73
CA TRP A 447 -7.33 -17.81 1.99
C TRP A 447 -8.62 -17.27 2.63
N GLN A 448 -9.67 -18.11 2.68
CA GLN A 448 -11.01 -17.74 3.15
C GLN A 448 -11.65 -16.53 2.45
N GLY A 449 -11.18 -16.16 1.27
CA GLY A 449 -11.80 -15.10 0.49
C GLY A 449 -11.57 -15.20 -1.00
N LEU A 450 -12.02 -14.18 -1.72
CA LEU A 450 -12.03 -14.16 -3.16
C LEU A 450 -11.96 -12.73 -3.69
N THR A 451 -11.48 -12.62 -4.92
CA THR A 451 -11.57 -11.46 -5.79
C THR A 451 -12.55 -11.82 -6.89
N ALA A 452 -13.67 -11.10 -6.99
CA ALA A 452 -14.71 -11.31 -8.00
C ALA A 452 -14.57 -10.32 -9.15
N GLU A 453 -14.41 -10.83 -10.36
CA GLU A 453 -14.45 -10.07 -11.61
C GLU A 453 -15.79 -10.34 -12.31
N ILE A 454 -16.65 -9.34 -12.34
CA ILE A 454 -18.02 -9.43 -12.86
C ILE A 454 -18.07 -8.73 -14.21
N THR A 455 -18.24 -9.50 -15.27
CA THR A 455 -18.38 -9.00 -16.63
C THR A 455 -19.85 -8.82 -16.98
N VAL A 456 -20.26 -7.58 -17.23
CA VAL A 456 -21.61 -7.19 -17.64
C VAL A 456 -21.60 -6.85 -19.14
N THR A 457 -22.40 -7.54 -19.93
CA THR A 457 -22.49 -7.40 -21.38
C THR A 457 -23.83 -6.78 -21.78
N ASN A 458 -23.81 -5.64 -22.47
CA ASN A 458 -25.00 -5.04 -23.05
C ASN A 458 -25.36 -5.75 -24.36
N THR A 459 -26.32 -6.66 -24.31
CA THR A 459 -26.84 -7.39 -25.48
C THR A 459 -27.86 -6.59 -26.29
N GLY A 460 -28.19 -5.37 -25.84
CA GLY A 460 -29.04 -4.42 -26.52
C GLY A 460 -28.39 -3.74 -27.72
N ASN A 461 -29.20 -2.95 -28.43
CA ASN A 461 -28.78 -2.22 -29.63
C ASN A 461 -28.60 -0.71 -29.39
N GLN A 462 -28.65 -0.27 -28.14
CA GLN A 462 -28.41 1.12 -27.71
C GLN A 462 -27.37 1.14 -26.60
N ASN A 463 -26.74 2.29 -26.41
CA ASN A 463 -25.90 2.54 -25.24
C ASN A 463 -26.74 2.39 -23.96
N LEU A 464 -26.17 1.74 -22.95
CA LEU A 464 -26.78 1.57 -21.65
C LEU A 464 -25.98 2.37 -20.63
N ASP A 465 -26.59 3.42 -20.10
CA ASP A 465 -26.07 4.24 -19.02
C ASP A 465 -26.81 3.89 -17.72
N GLU A 466 -26.16 4.00 -16.57
CA GLU A 466 -26.75 3.74 -15.25
C GLU A 466 -27.31 2.31 -15.11
N TRP A 467 -26.55 1.31 -15.58
CA TRP A 467 -26.94 -0.08 -15.39
C TRP A 467 -26.82 -0.49 -13.91
N SER A 468 -27.70 -1.41 -13.51
CA SER A 468 -27.67 -2.08 -12.22
C SER A 468 -28.05 -3.55 -12.40
N VAL A 469 -27.43 -4.43 -11.64
CA VAL A 469 -27.70 -5.87 -11.61
C VAL A 469 -27.79 -6.33 -10.16
N THR A 470 -28.76 -7.20 -9.88
CA THR A 470 -28.97 -7.73 -8.53
C THR A 470 -28.77 -9.24 -8.50
N PHE A 471 -28.12 -9.74 -7.44
CA PHE A 471 -27.81 -11.17 -7.27
C PHE A 471 -27.68 -11.56 -5.81
N GLU A 472 -27.73 -12.86 -5.53
CA GLU A 472 -27.49 -13.40 -4.19
C GLU A 472 -26.17 -14.17 -4.17
N SER A 473 -25.39 -14.01 -3.10
CA SER A 473 -24.13 -14.74 -2.90
C SER A 473 -23.97 -15.11 -1.41
N PRO A 474 -23.36 -16.27 -1.08
CA PRO A 474 -22.99 -16.57 0.30
C PRO A 474 -21.80 -15.72 0.77
N HIS A 475 -21.03 -15.15 -0.15
CA HIS A 475 -19.82 -14.42 0.18
C HIS A 475 -20.14 -12.98 0.58
N LYS A 476 -19.35 -12.45 1.50
CA LYS A 476 -19.52 -11.12 2.08
C LYS A 476 -18.49 -10.17 1.49
N PHE A 477 -18.94 -9.21 0.69
CA PHE A 477 -18.12 -8.10 0.23
C PHE A 477 -17.44 -7.38 1.40
N TYR A 478 -16.21 -6.96 1.18
CA TYR A 478 -15.48 -6.09 2.08
C TYR A 478 -14.51 -5.20 1.27
N GLY A 479 -14.16 -4.04 1.82
CA GLY A 479 -13.29 -3.06 1.18
C GLY A 479 -13.98 -2.21 0.12
N GLU A 480 -13.31 -1.98 -1.00
CA GLU A 480 -13.76 -1.15 -2.11
C GLU A 480 -14.00 -1.99 -3.38
N ALA A 481 -14.98 -1.58 -4.18
CA ALA A 481 -15.23 -2.12 -5.52
C ALA A 481 -14.57 -1.25 -6.59
N TRP A 482 -14.24 -1.83 -7.74
CA TRP A 482 -13.70 -1.10 -8.89
C TRP A 482 -14.68 -1.11 -10.06
N GLY A 483 -14.97 0.08 -10.59
CA GLY A 483 -15.90 0.25 -11.70
C GLY A 483 -17.37 0.01 -11.33
N ALA A 484 -17.68 -0.19 -10.05
CA ALA A 484 -19.04 -0.41 -9.61
C ALA A 484 -19.25 0.10 -8.19
N GLU A 485 -20.48 0.49 -7.90
CA GLU A 485 -20.98 0.70 -6.55
C GLU A 485 -21.68 -0.60 -6.10
N VAL A 486 -21.47 -0.98 -4.84
CA VAL A 486 -22.00 -2.22 -4.25
C VAL A 486 -22.91 -1.86 -3.08
N ALA A 487 -24.19 -2.14 -3.20
CA ALA A 487 -25.14 -2.12 -2.08
C ALA A 487 -25.48 -3.55 -1.64
N ILE A 488 -25.56 -3.78 -0.33
CA ILE A 488 -25.65 -5.13 0.25
C ILE A 488 -26.74 -5.17 1.32
N GLU A 489 -27.62 -6.16 1.24
CA GLU A 489 -28.60 -6.49 2.26
C GLU A 489 -28.40 -7.92 2.75
N LYS A 490 -28.15 -8.08 4.05
CA LYS A 490 -28.03 -9.40 4.67
C LYS A 490 -29.41 -10.08 4.74
N GLN A 491 -29.48 -11.33 4.29
CA GLN A 491 -30.68 -12.16 4.35
C GLN A 491 -30.71 -13.04 5.62
N ASP A 492 -31.92 -13.48 6.01
CA ASP A 492 -32.16 -14.27 7.23
C ASP A 492 -31.51 -15.68 7.19
N ASP A 493 -31.18 -16.17 6.01
CA ASP A 493 -30.63 -17.51 5.76
C ASP A 493 -29.10 -17.57 5.70
N GLY A 494 -28.42 -16.44 5.88
CA GLY A 494 -26.96 -16.33 5.89
C GLY A 494 -26.34 -15.80 4.60
N HIS A 495 -27.14 -15.57 3.56
CA HIS A 495 -26.67 -15.02 2.28
C HIS A 495 -26.78 -13.50 2.24
N PHE A 496 -26.20 -12.92 1.21
CA PHE A 496 -26.22 -11.48 0.95
C PHE A 496 -26.91 -11.23 -0.38
N PHE A 497 -27.87 -10.32 -0.38
CA PHE A 497 -28.45 -9.74 -1.59
C PHE A 497 -27.60 -8.54 -2.00
N TYR A 498 -27.10 -8.56 -3.23
CA TYR A 498 -26.27 -7.52 -3.83
C TYR A 498 -27.06 -6.74 -4.85
N GLU A 499 -26.91 -5.42 -4.83
CA GLU A 499 -27.18 -4.53 -5.95
C GLU A 499 -25.83 -3.94 -6.41
N LEU A 500 -25.44 -4.28 -7.63
CA LEU A 500 -24.19 -3.83 -8.26
C LEU A 500 -24.55 -2.90 -9.41
N SER A 501 -24.14 -1.64 -9.31
CA SER A 501 -24.36 -0.63 -10.35
C SER A 501 -23.04 -0.10 -10.88
N GLY A 502 -23.01 0.33 -12.14
CA GLY A 502 -21.79 0.91 -12.71
C GLY A 502 -21.40 2.21 -12.00
N ASP A 503 -20.10 2.36 -11.70
CA ASP A 503 -19.52 3.58 -11.12
C ASP A 503 -18.17 3.94 -11.78
N ASP A 504 -17.80 5.22 -11.77
CA ASP A 504 -16.64 5.78 -12.49
C ASP A 504 -16.60 5.33 -13.98
N TRP A 505 -15.58 4.58 -14.40
CA TRP A 505 -15.44 4.06 -15.76
C TRP A 505 -16.46 2.96 -16.08
N GLY A 506 -17.13 2.44 -15.06
CA GLY A 506 -18.15 1.41 -15.09
C GLY A 506 -19.51 1.82 -15.63
N GLN A 507 -19.82 3.12 -15.66
CA GLN A 507 -21.21 3.60 -15.73
C GLN A 507 -21.94 3.35 -17.06
N SER A 508 -21.19 3.13 -18.15
CA SER A 508 -21.75 3.07 -19.50
C SER A 508 -21.25 1.85 -20.26
N ILE A 509 -22.18 1.10 -20.86
CA ILE A 509 -21.88 -0.05 -21.71
C ILE A 509 -22.47 0.19 -23.10
N GLY A 510 -21.59 0.30 -24.10
CA GLY A 510 -22.01 0.43 -25.50
C GLY A 510 -22.84 -0.76 -25.97
N ALA A 511 -23.66 -0.57 -27.01
CA ALA A 511 -24.45 -1.64 -27.61
C ALA A 511 -23.55 -2.81 -28.07
N GLY A 512 -23.82 -4.02 -27.58
CA GLY A 512 -23.01 -5.21 -27.86
C GLY A 512 -21.62 -5.19 -27.21
N GLN A 513 -21.36 -4.31 -26.25
CA GLN A 513 -20.08 -4.25 -25.53
C GLN A 513 -20.21 -4.86 -24.14
N SER A 514 -19.07 -5.13 -23.52
CA SER A 514 -18.98 -5.64 -22.16
C SER A 514 -18.09 -4.74 -21.32
N ILE A 515 -18.32 -4.76 -20.02
CA ILE A 515 -17.49 -4.13 -19.01
C ILE A 515 -17.22 -5.13 -17.89
N THR A 516 -16.00 -5.17 -17.38
CA THR A 516 -15.63 -6.05 -16.27
C THR A 516 -15.31 -5.21 -15.07
N VAL A 517 -16.17 -5.26 -14.05
CA VAL A 517 -16.05 -4.57 -12.76
C VAL A 517 -15.72 -5.62 -11.69
N GLY A 518 -15.53 -5.22 -10.44
CA GLY A 518 -15.30 -6.25 -9.42
C GLY A 518 -15.13 -5.73 -8.01
N PHE A 519 -14.94 -6.68 -7.10
CA PHE A 519 -14.71 -6.42 -5.68
C PHE A 519 -14.07 -7.62 -4.97
N ASN A 520 -13.61 -7.41 -3.74
CA ASN A 520 -13.17 -8.50 -2.86
C ASN A 520 -14.28 -8.94 -1.89
N ALA A 521 -14.33 -10.23 -1.57
CA ALA A 521 -15.28 -10.79 -0.62
C ALA A 521 -14.65 -11.86 0.28
N MET A 522 -15.15 -11.95 1.51
CA MET A 522 -14.87 -13.06 2.42
C MET A 522 -15.81 -14.21 2.13
N GLN A 523 -15.30 -15.43 2.15
CA GLN A 523 -16.09 -16.61 1.88
C GLN A 523 -17.08 -16.88 3.03
N GLY A 524 -18.39 -16.82 2.76
CA GLY A 524 -19.41 -17.31 3.70
C GLY A 524 -19.60 -18.82 3.63
N GLU A 525 -19.37 -19.41 2.45
CA GLU A 525 -19.19 -20.84 2.24
C GLU A 525 -17.79 -21.09 1.67
N LEU A 526 -17.07 -22.07 2.22
CA LEU A 526 -15.70 -22.37 1.83
C LEU A 526 -15.69 -23.11 0.47
N ILE A 527 -15.20 -22.44 -0.56
CA ILE A 527 -15.13 -22.91 -1.95
C ILE A 527 -13.69 -23.22 -2.40
N GLY A 528 -12.69 -22.87 -1.59
CA GLY A 528 -11.28 -23.15 -1.82
C GLY A 528 -10.39 -22.04 -1.27
N ASN A 529 -9.11 -22.31 -1.06
CA ASN A 529 -8.16 -21.33 -0.51
C ASN A 529 -7.20 -20.75 -1.57
N ASN A 530 -7.27 -21.26 -2.81
CA ASN A 530 -6.53 -20.79 -3.97
C ASN A 530 -7.23 -21.28 -5.26
N GLY A 531 -6.85 -20.71 -6.41
CA GLY A 531 -7.37 -21.10 -7.72
C GLY A 531 -8.41 -20.13 -8.28
N ALA A 532 -8.98 -20.46 -9.44
CA ALA A 532 -9.93 -19.59 -10.13
C ALA A 532 -11.32 -19.63 -9.49
N LEU A 533 -11.95 -18.48 -9.34
CA LEU A 533 -13.35 -18.35 -8.96
C LEU A 533 -14.26 -18.72 -10.14
N THR A 534 -15.28 -19.53 -9.90
CA THR A 534 -16.31 -19.83 -10.91
C THR A 534 -17.65 -19.18 -10.56
N SER A 535 -18.52 -19.04 -11.57
CA SER A 535 -19.88 -18.52 -11.35
C SER A 535 -20.74 -19.42 -10.47
N GLU A 536 -20.51 -20.74 -10.47
CA GLU A 536 -21.22 -21.70 -9.61
C GLU A 536 -20.81 -21.53 -8.14
N ASP A 537 -19.54 -21.21 -7.89
CA ASP A 537 -19.05 -20.94 -6.54
C ASP A 537 -19.56 -19.60 -6.00
N PHE A 538 -19.72 -18.60 -6.88
CA PHE A 538 -20.02 -17.23 -6.48
C PHE A 538 -21.50 -16.93 -6.20
N PHE A 539 -22.44 -17.48 -6.99
CA PHE A 539 -23.86 -17.17 -6.86
C PHE A 539 -24.60 -18.19 -5.98
N PHE A 540 -25.37 -17.70 -5.00
CA PHE A 540 -26.24 -18.57 -4.18
C PHE A 540 -27.50 -19.01 -4.92
N ASN A 541 -28.14 -18.05 -5.60
CA ASN A 541 -29.27 -18.24 -6.49
C ASN A 541 -28.96 -17.52 -7.81
N ASN A 542 -29.59 -17.95 -8.91
CA ASN A 542 -29.48 -17.22 -10.17
C ASN A 542 -29.84 -15.74 -9.95
N PRO A 543 -29.03 -14.78 -10.46
CA PRO A 543 -29.30 -13.35 -10.34
C PRO A 543 -30.74 -13.00 -10.74
N VAL A 544 -31.40 -12.15 -9.96
CA VAL A 544 -32.73 -11.63 -10.26
C VAL A 544 -32.56 -10.16 -10.59
N ILE A 545 -32.88 -9.72 -11.81
CA ILE A 545 -32.76 -8.34 -12.29
C ILE A 545 -34.04 -7.54 -12.03
#